data_AF-A0A950M930-F1
#
_entry.id   AF-A0A950M930-F1
#
_cell.length_a   1.000
_cell.length_b   1.000
_cell.length_c   1.000
_cell.angle_alpha   90.00
_cell.angle_beta   90.00
_cell.angle_gamma   90.00
#
_symmetry.space_group_name_H-M   'P 1'
#
loop_
_entity.id
_entity.type
_entity.pdbx_description
1 polymer ?
#
loop_
_entity_poly.entity_id
_entity_poly.type
_entity_poly.pdbx_seq_one_letter_code
_entity_poly.pdbx_strand_id
1 'polypeptide(L)'
;MLTGQTGIFALGDASHGFFEFALRPGADVGALVKAVADLRPPHTTVGGVNLVVGLRPDLWRTVAPDDAPSGVHGFETELRGAGGYTMPATQADLFVWFAAAAYDIVFDMGVAAVA
;
A
#
# COMPACT_ATOMS: atom_id res chain seq x y z
N MET A 1 -21.40 -0.44 -4.78
CA MET A 1 -20.86 0.91 -5.07
C MET A 1 -19.38 0.85 -4.76
N LEU A 2 -18.51 1.22 -5.69
CA LEU A 2 -17.06 1.31 -5.44
C LEU A 2 -16.81 2.58 -4.62
N THR A 3 -16.22 2.43 -3.44
CA THR A 3 -15.85 3.55 -2.57
C THR A 3 -14.34 3.53 -2.41
N GLY A 4 -13.69 4.67 -2.64
CA GLY A 4 -12.25 4.79 -2.44
C GLY A 4 -11.86 4.59 -0.97
N GLN A 5 -10.62 4.14 -0.73
CA GLN A 5 -10.08 4.06 0.63
C GLN A 5 -10.06 5.45 1.24
N THR A 6 -10.75 5.64 2.36
CA THR A 6 -10.96 6.97 2.98
C THR A 6 -9.65 7.64 3.35
N GLY A 7 -8.62 6.87 3.71
CA GLY A 7 -7.29 7.39 4.06
C GLY A 7 -6.61 8.16 2.93
N ILE A 8 -6.95 7.93 1.66
CA ILE A 8 -6.43 8.70 0.51
C ILE A 8 -6.86 10.17 0.60
N PHE A 9 -8.02 10.43 1.19
CA PHE A 9 -8.62 11.76 1.29
C PHE A 9 -8.51 12.36 2.69
N ALA A 10 -7.88 11.66 3.63
CA ALA A 10 -7.67 12.14 4.97
C ALA A 10 -6.62 13.25 4.98
N LEU A 11 -6.84 14.27 5.82
CA LEU A 11 -5.97 15.44 5.97
C LEU A 11 -5.74 15.70 7.45
N GLY A 12 -4.59 16.31 7.78
CA GLY A 12 -4.30 16.80 9.13
C GLY A 12 -3.53 15.83 10.03
N ASP A 13 -3.13 14.65 9.53
CA ASP A 13 -2.20 13.77 10.23
C ASP A 13 -0.80 14.37 10.25
N ALA A 14 -0.13 14.30 11.41
CA ALA A 14 1.21 14.85 11.60
C ALA A 14 2.32 13.81 11.39
N SER A 15 1.97 12.53 11.25
CA SER A 15 2.91 11.43 11.11
C SER A 15 2.43 10.40 10.10
N HIS A 16 3.38 9.88 9.31
CA HIS A 16 3.11 8.91 8.24
C HIS A 16 4.16 7.80 8.25
N GLY A 17 3.72 6.58 7.95
CA GLY A 17 4.57 5.42 7.75
C GLY A 17 4.25 4.78 6.42
N PHE A 18 5.28 4.57 5.61
CA PHE A 18 5.19 3.98 4.28
C PHE A 18 5.97 2.66 4.29
N PHE A 19 5.25 1.55 4.13
CA PHE A 19 5.81 0.21 4.23
C PHE A 19 5.66 -0.48 2.88
N GLU A 20 6.78 -0.95 2.36
CA GLU A 20 6.85 -1.66 1.09
C GLU A 20 7.24 -3.10 1.34
N PHE A 21 6.49 -4.02 0.74
CA PHE A 21 6.67 -5.46 0.90
C PHE A 21 6.85 -6.11 -0.46
N ALA A 22 7.84 -7.00 -0.53
CA ALA A 22 8.05 -7.90 -1.66
C ALA A 22 7.45 -9.27 -1.35
N LEU A 23 6.72 -9.84 -2.30
CA LEU A 23 6.17 -11.17 -2.19
C LEU A 23 7.31 -12.18 -2.33
N ARG A 24 7.37 -13.15 -1.41
CA ARG A 24 8.38 -14.21 -1.49
C ARG A 24 8.15 -15.08 -2.73
N PRO A 25 9.21 -15.60 -3.36
CA PRO A 25 9.07 -16.51 -4.50
C PRO A 25 8.14 -17.68 -4.18
N GLY A 26 7.13 -17.90 -5.03
CA GLY A 26 6.15 -19.00 -4.88
C GLY A 26 5.06 -18.77 -3.82
N ALA A 27 5.01 -17.61 -3.16
CA ALA A 27 3.92 -17.30 -2.25
C ALA A 27 2.60 -17.04 -3.02
N ASP A 28 1.49 -17.41 -2.39
CA ASP A 28 0.14 -17.24 -2.97
C ASP A 28 -0.32 -15.78 -2.90
N VAL A 29 -0.61 -15.20 -4.06
CA VAL A 29 -1.13 -13.83 -4.19
C VAL A 29 -2.53 -13.70 -3.58
N GLY A 30 -3.37 -14.74 -3.69
CA GLY A 30 -4.70 -14.74 -3.09
C GLY A 30 -4.64 -14.66 -1.57
N ALA A 31 -3.73 -15.44 -0.96
CA ALA A 31 -3.46 -15.37 0.48
C ALA A 31 -2.94 -13.99 0.91
N LEU A 32 -2.05 -13.35 0.13
CA LEU A 32 -1.59 -11.98 0.38
C LEU A 32 -2.77 -11.00 0.41
N VAL A 33 -3.60 -10.99 -0.65
CA VAL A 33 -4.74 -10.08 -0.75
C VAL A 33 -5.72 -10.30 0.40
N LYS A 34 -5.96 -11.55 0.78
CA LYS A 34 -6.83 -11.88 1.92
C LYS A 34 -6.27 -11.35 3.24
N ALA A 35 -4.99 -11.59 3.52
CA ALA A 35 -4.34 -11.10 4.75
C ALA A 35 -4.41 -9.57 4.86
N VAL A 36 -4.21 -8.88 3.73
CA VAL A 36 -4.30 -7.43 3.64
C VAL A 36 -5.74 -6.92 3.80
N ALA A 37 -6.73 -7.60 3.22
CA ALA A 37 -8.14 -7.25 3.37
C ALA A 37 -8.64 -7.40 4.82
N ASP A 38 -8.01 -8.27 5.60
CA ASP A 38 -8.26 -8.48 7.02
C ASP A 38 -7.56 -7.45 7.92
N LEU A 39 -6.66 -6.60 7.38
CA LEU A 39 -6.10 -5.48 8.13
C LEU A 39 -7.23 -4.54 8.57
N ARG A 40 -7.24 -4.21 9.86
CA ARG A 40 -8.17 -3.27 10.46
C ARG A 40 -7.37 -2.22 11.21
N PRO A 41 -7.56 -0.92 10.92
CA PRO A 41 -6.97 0.11 11.76
C PRO A 41 -7.60 0.01 13.17
N PRO A 42 -6.86 0.40 14.23
CA PRO A 42 -7.42 0.45 15.57
C PRO A 42 -8.61 1.41 15.60
N HIS A 43 -9.74 0.94 16.14
CA HIS A 43 -10.90 1.79 16.39
C HIS A 43 -10.71 2.58 17.69
N THR A 44 -9.77 3.52 17.71
CA THR A 44 -9.56 4.44 18.84
C THR A 44 -10.15 5.82 18.55
N THR A 45 -10.77 6.43 19.56
CA THR A 45 -11.31 7.80 19.47
C THR A 45 -10.22 8.87 19.62
N VAL A 46 -9.08 8.50 20.21
CA VAL A 46 -7.89 9.36 20.35
C VAL A 46 -6.87 8.94 19.30
N GLY A 47 -6.47 9.88 18.44
CA GLY A 47 -5.36 9.70 17.48
C GLY A 47 -5.67 8.86 16.25
N GLY A 48 -6.94 8.79 15.83
CA GLY A 48 -7.46 7.92 14.76
C GLY A 48 -6.48 7.68 13.59
N VAL A 49 -6.42 6.43 13.14
CA VAL A 49 -5.45 5.98 12.14
C VAL A 49 -6.12 5.86 10.77
N ASN A 50 -5.52 6.48 9.77
CA ASN A 50 -5.86 6.27 8.37
C ASN A 50 -4.97 5.16 7.79
N LEU A 51 -5.60 4.19 7.13
CA LEU A 51 -4.93 3.08 6.42
C LEU A 51 -5.23 3.17 4.93
N VAL A 52 -4.18 3.07 4.12
CA VAL A 52 -4.27 2.91 2.68
C VAL A 52 -3.38 1.76 2.24
N VAL A 53 -3.91 0.90 1.38
CA VAL A 53 -3.21 -0.25 0.81
C VAL A 53 -3.13 -0.08 -0.71
N GLY A 54 -1.93 -0.23 -1.26
CA GLY A 54 -1.69 -0.40 -2.69
C GLY A 54 -1.15 -1.80 -3.01
N LEU A 55 -1.55 -2.36 -4.14
CA LEU A 55 -1.04 -3.63 -4.66
C LEU A 55 -0.46 -3.40 -6.05
N ARG A 56 0.60 -4.15 -6.39
CA ARG A 56 1.14 -4.13 -7.75
C ARG A 56 0.02 -4.50 -8.74
N PRO A 57 -0.16 -3.74 -9.85
CA PRO A 57 -1.27 -3.95 -10.77
C PRO A 57 -1.37 -5.39 -11.31
N ASP A 58 -0.23 -6.00 -11.62
CA ASP A 58 -0.20 -7.35 -12.17
C ASP A 58 -0.62 -8.41 -11.16
N LEU A 59 -0.28 -8.22 -9.87
CA LEU A 59 -0.75 -9.08 -8.79
C LEU A 59 -2.26 -8.92 -8.57
N TRP A 60 -2.76 -7.69 -8.53
CA TRP A 60 -4.19 -7.42 -8.37
C TRP A 60 -5.02 -8.07 -9.48
N ARG A 61 -4.54 -7.99 -10.73
CA ARG A 61 -5.21 -8.60 -11.89
C ARG A 61 -5.35 -10.11 -11.78
N THR A 62 -4.45 -10.80 -11.06
CA THR A 62 -4.60 -12.25 -10.83
C THR A 62 -5.73 -12.61 -9.88
N VAL A 63 -6.07 -11.70 -8.95
CA VAL A 63 -7.06 -11.94 -7.89
C VAL A 63 -8.44 -11.37 -8.25
N ALA A 64 -8.47 -10.18 -8.85
CA ALA A 64 -9.69 -9.48 -9.22
C ALA A 64 -9.57 -8.89 -10.65
N PRO A 65 -9.53 -9.74 -11.69
CA PRO A 65 -9.31 -9.31 -13.07
C PRO A 65 -10.38 -8.34 -13.59
N ASP A 66 -11.64 -8.54 -13.19
CA ASP A 66 -12.77 -7.73 -13.63
C ASP A 66 -12.80 -6.35 -12.94
N ASP A 67 -12.18 -6.22 -11.77
CA ASP A 67 -12.06 -4.97 -11.00
C ASP A 67 -10.70 -4.27 -11.21
N ALA A 68 -9.82 -4.85 -12.03
CA ALA A 68 -8.51 -4.26 -12.32
C ALA A 68 -8.64 -3.10 -13.32
N PRO A 69 -8.12 -1.89 -13.00
CA PRO A 69 -8.19 -0.77 -13.94
C PRO A 69 -7.51 -1.08 -15.28
N SER A 70 -8.20 -0.79 -16.38
CA SER A 70 -7.68 -0.99 -17.74
C SER A 70 -6.47 -0.10 -18.01
N GLY A 71 -5.41 -0.66 -18.64
CA GLY A 71 -4.22 0.10 -19.06
C GLY A 71 -3.19 0.36 -17.95
N VAL A 72 -3.49 -0.01 -16.70
CA VAL A 72 -2.53 0.13 -15.58
C VAL A 72 -1.59 -1.08 -15.57
N HIS A 73 -0.29 -0.83 -15.43
CA HIS A 73 0.76 -1.86 -15.42
C HIS A 73 1.82 -1.49 -14.36
N GLY A 74 2.62 -2.48 -13.95
CA GLY A 74 3.76 -2.25 -13.06
C GLY A 74 4.78 -1.27 -13.65
N PHE A 75 5.42 -0.51 -12.78
CA PHE A 75 6.57 0.32 -13.09
C PHE A 75 7.83 -0.56 -13.10
N GLU A 76 8.00 -1.29 -14.19
CA GLU A 76 9.04 -2.33 -14.34
C GLU A 76 10.28 -1.83 -15.11
N THR A 77 10.18 -0.67 -15.77
CA THR A 77 11.26 -0.11 -16.59
C THR A 77 11.69 1.25 -16.06
N GLU A 78 12.99 1.46 -15.95
CA GLU A 78 13.54 2.76 -15.58
C GLU A 78 13.12 3.87 -16.56
N LEU A 79 12.91 5.08 -16.06
CA LEU A 79 12.72 6.25 -16.90
C LEU A 79 14.04 6.98 -17.06
N ARG A 80 14.41 7.28 -18.30
CA ARG A 80 15.63 8.04 -18.63
C ARG A 80 15.26 9.47 -18.96
N GLY A 81 15.70 10.39 -18.09
CA GLY A 81 15.51 11.82 -18.25
C GLY A 81 16.60 12.48 -19.10
N ALA A 82 16.35 13.72 -19.52
CA ALA A 82 17.37 14.54 -20.17
C ALA A 82 18.58 14.76 -19.24
N GLY A 83 19.79 14.86 -19.80
CA GLY A 83 21.00 15.10 -19.00
C GLY A 83 21.54 13.87 -18.26
N GLY A 84 21.06 12.66 -18.57
CA GLY A 84 21.58 11.41 -18.00
C GLY A 84 20.96 11.00 -16.66
N TYR A 85 19.93 11.70 -16.18
CA TYR A 85 19.18 11.28 -15.00
C TYR A 85 18.37 10.01 -15.27
N THR A 86 18.21 9.19 -14.23
CA THR A 86 17.44 7.95 -14.30
C THR A 86 16.51 7.87 -13.09
N MET A 87 15.26 7.46 -13.31
CA MET A 87 14.33 7.06 -12.25
C MET A 87 14.22 5.54 -12.28
N PRO A 88 14.84 4.83 -11.33
CA PRO A 88 14.87 3.37 -11.34
C PRO A 88 13.49 2.79 -11.05
N ALA A 89 13.18 1.67 -11.69
CA ALA A 89 11.99 0.87 -11.41
C ALA A 89 12.18 0.07 -10.11
N THR A 90 11.76 0.65 -8.98
CA THR A 90 11.89 0.03 -7.65
C THR A 90 10.52 -0.30 -7.03
N GLN A 91 9.52 -0.59 -7.85
CA GLN A 91 8.17 -0.84 -7.36
C GLN A 91 8.10 -2.10 -6.47
N ALA A 92 7.38 -2.00 -5.35
CA ALA A 92 7.06 -3.11 -4.47
C ALA A 92 5.75 -3.81 -4.84
N ASP A 93 5.55 -5.02 -4.28
CA ASP A 93 4.36 -5.84 -4.55
C ASP A 93 3.14 -5.39 -3.72
N LEU A 94 3.39 -4.95 -2.49
CA LEU A 94 2.40 -4.41 -1.56
C LEU A 94 2.95 -3.12 -0.94
N PHE A 95 2.10 -2.11 -0.89
CA PHE A 95 2.34 -0.85 -0.20
C PHE A 95 1.30 -0.67 0.89
N VAL A 96 1.75 -0.43 2.12
CA VAL A 96 0.88 -0.11 3.26
C VAL A 96 1.26 1.28 3.76
N TRP A 97 0.27 2.15 3.84
CA TRP A 97 0.42 3.51 4.32
C TRP A 97 -0.47 3.73 5.55
N PHE A 98 0.19 4.03 6.66
CA PHE A 98 -0.46 4.51 7.88
C PHE A 98 -0.25 6.01 8.03
N ALA A 99 -1.31 6.74 8.37
CA ALA A 99 -1.23 8.14 8.77
C ALA A 99 -1.96 8.32 10.11
N ALA A 100 -1.36 9.08 11.02
CA ALA A 100 -1.90 9.32 12.35
C ALA A 100 -1.40 10.64 12.95
N ALA A 101 -1.96 11.00 14.10
CA ALA A 101 -1.61 12.22 14.82
C ALA A 101 -0.18 12.23 15.40
N ALA A 102 0.45 11.07 15.60
CA ALA A 102 1.77 10.96 16.22
C ALA A 102 2.56 9.74 15.72
N TYR A 103 3.88 9.82 15.84
CA TYR A 103 4.81 8.84 15.31
C TYR A 103 4.78 7.49 16.04
N ASP A 104 4.60 7.51 17.36
CA ASP A 104 4.47 6.31 18.19
C ASP A 104 3.29 5.45 17.75
N ILE A 105 2.15 6.07 17.42
CA ILE A 105 0.99 5.38 16.86
C ILE A 105 1.35 4.71 15.53
N VAL A 106 2.00 5.43 14.61
CA VAL A 106 2.44 4.87 13.33
C VAL A 106 3.43 3.72 13.52
N PHE A 107 4.34 3.85 14.48
CA PHE A 107 5.32 2.82 14.82
C PHE A 107 4.64 1.53 15.29
N ASP A 108 3.69 1.63 16.22
CA ASP A 108 2.94 0.47 16.72
C ASP A 108 2.13 -0.20 15.61
N MET A 109 1.57 0.59 14.67
CA MET A 109 0.89 0.04 13.49
C MET A 109 1.84 -0.69 12.55
N GLY A 110 3.04 -0.15 12.35
CA GLY A 110 4.10 -0.79 11.59
C GLY A 110 4.49 -2.14 12.20
N VAL A 111 4.67 -2.20 13.52
CA VAL A 111 4.99 -3.44 14.24
C VAL A 111 3.87 -4.48 14.07
N ALA A 112 2.61 -4.07 14.23
CA ALA A 112 1.46 -4.96 14.07
C ALA A 112 1.32 -5.50 12.64
N ALA A 113 1.69 -4.71 11.62
CA ALA A 113 1.59 -5.10 10.22
C ALA A 113 2.68 -6.10 9.79
N VAL A 114 3.77 -6.24 10.55
CA VAL A 114 4.88 -7.17 10.25
C VAL A 114 4.91 -8.43 11.11
N ALA A 115 4.08 -8.49 12.16
CA ALA A 115 4.00 -9.59 13.12
C ALA A 115 3.19 -10.78 12.59
#